data_AF-A0A6C0H0X4-F1
#
_entry.id   AF-A0A6C0H0X4-F1
#
_cell.length_a   1.000
_cell.length_b   1.000
_cell.length_c   1.000
_cell.angle_alpha   90.00
_cell.angle_beta   90.00
_cell.angle_gamma   90.00
#
_symmetry.space_group_name_H-M   'P 1'
#
loop_
_entity.id
_entity.type
_entity.pdbx_description
1 polymer ?
#
loop_
_entity_poly.entity_id
_entity_poly.type
_entity_poly.pdbx_seq_one_letter_code
_entity_poly.pdbx_strand_id
1 'polypeptide(L)'
;NLTDLQAKFHYITYGINDNLPYKIDTNKLPEDFEVSVYKEIHLDLKNLTDLQAKFHYITYGINDNLPYKIDTNKLPEDFEVSVYKEIHKLNNLTDLQAKSHYITYGINDNLLYKIDTNKLPEDFEVSVYKEIHLDLKNFTDLQAKLHYINYGINENRPYKIDTTKLPEDFNVSVYKELNKYLKHFSDSQAFIHYIRHGKNKPYKINTNNQI
;
A
#
# COMPACT_ATOMS: atom_id res chain seq x y z
N ASN A 1 -31.56 -5.18 -28.95
CA ASN A 1 -31.37 -3.92 -29.71
C ASN A 1 -32.69 -3.52 -30.35
N LEU A 2 -33.27 -2.40 -29.93
CA LEU A 2 -34.40 -1.78 -30.63
C LEU A 2 -33.89 -1.15 -31.93
N THR A 3 -34.72 -1.15 -32.96
CA THR A 3 -34.48 -0.29 -34.14
C THR A 3 -34.71 1.18 -33.78
N ASP A 4 -34.19 2.11 -34.58
CA ASP A 4 -34.40 3.56 -34.38
C ASP A 4 -35.89 3.92 -34.29
N LEU A 5 -36.72 3.30 -35.13
CA LEU A 5 -38.17 3.50 -35.11
C LEU A 5 -38.81 2.98 -33.82
N GLN A 6 -38.37 1.81 -33.33
CA GLN A 6 -38.84 1.24 -32.08
C GLN A 6 -38.43 2.07 -30.86
N ALA A 7 -37.21 2.63 -30.87
CA ALA A 7 -36.73 3.52 -29.80
C ALA A 7 -37.54 4.83 -29.74
N LYS A 8 -37.83 5.44 -30.91
CA LYS A 8 -38.68 6.63 -31.01
C LYS A 8 -40.10 6.37 -30.53
N PHE A 9 -40.69 5.26 -30.97
CA PHE A 9 -42.04 4.88 -30.55
C PHE A 9 -42.11 4.63 -29.03
N HIS A 10 -41.12 3.93 -28.47
CA HIS A 10 -41.02 3.69 -27.03
C HIS A 10 -40.90 5.00 -26.24
N TYR A 11 -40.07 5.94 -26.71
CA TYR A 11 -39.92 7.25 -26.05
C TYR A 11 -41.23 8.05 -26.06
N ILE A 12 -41.94 8.08 -27.18
CA ILE A 12 -43.24 8.78 -27.29
C ILE A 12 -44.28 8.13 -26.37
N THR A 13 -44.30 6.79 -26.28
CA THR A 13 -45.33 6.05 -25.55
C THR A 13 -45.11 6.08 -24.04
N TYR A 14 -43.86 5.94 -23.60
CA TYR A 14 -43.52 5.79 -22.18
C TYR A 14 -42.58 6.91 -21.71
N GLY A 15 -41.56 7.22 -22.50
CA GLY A 15 -40.50 8.15 -22.10
C GLY A 15 -40.96 9.60 -21.83
N ILE A 16 -41.99 10.10 -22.52
CA ILE A 16 -42.56 11.42 -22.23
C ILE A 16 -43.23 11.44 -20.85
N ASN A 17 -44.04 10.42 -20.54
CA ASN A 17 -44.77 10.32 -19.28
C ASN A 17 -43.83 10.08 -18.08
N ASP A 18 -42.77 9.31 -18.31
CA ASP A 18 -41.73 9.01 -17.32
C ASP A 18 -40.67 10.13 -17.20
N ASN A 19 -40.86 11.23 -17.93
CA ASN A 19 -39.93 12.35 -18.03
C ASN A 19 -38.48 11.90 -18.34
N LEU A 20 -38.35 10.88 -19.18
CA LEU A 20 -37.05 10.37 -19.58
C LEU A 20 -36.31 11.44 -20.39
N PRO A 21 -35.03 11.68 -20.09
CA PRO A 21 -34.22 12.61 -20.85
C PRO A 21 -33.91 12.01 -22.22
N TYR A 22 -34.25 12.75 -23.27
CA TYR A 22 -33.98 12.39 -24.69
C TYR A 22 -32.82 13.18 -25.30
N LYS A 23 -32.32 14.18 -24.57
CA LYS A 23 -31.18 15.00 -24.94
C LYS A 23 -30.37 15.31 -23.69
N ILE A 24 -29.05 15.28 -23.82
CA ILE A 24 -28.15 15.80 -22.79
C ILE A 24 -27.77 17.24 -23.14
N ASP A 25 -27.77 18.12 -22.14
CA ASP A 25 -27.30 19.49 -22.30
C ASP A 25 -25.79 19.54 -22.00
N THR A 26 -24.98 19.25 -23.02
CA THR A 26 -23.52 19.21 -22.88
C THR A 26 -22.92 20.57 -22.53
N ASN A 27 -23.65 21.68 -22.68
CA ASN A 27 -23.17 23.01 -22.29
C ASN A 27 -23.03 23.15 -20.77
N LYS A 28 -23.60 22.23 -19.99
CA LYS A 28 -23.43 22.14 -18.53
C LYS A 28 -22.12 21.43 -18.14
N LEU A 29 -21.43 20.79 -19.07
CA LEU A 29 -20.14 20.18 -18.79
C LEU A 29 -19.06 21.27 -18.74
N PRO A 30 -18.13 21.19 -17.77
CA PRO A 30 -16.90 21.97 -17.80
C PRO A 30 -16.14 21.78 -19.12
N GLU A 31 -15.47 22.83 -19.61
CA GLU A 31 -14.68 22.76 -20.85
C GLU A 31 -13.56 21.71 -20.78
N ASP A 32 -13.02 21.51 -19.58
CA ASP A 32 -11.96 20.53 -19.28
C ASP A 32 -12.51 19.17 -18.81
N PHE A 33 -13.78 18.88 -19.06
CA PHE A 33 -14.40 17.62 -18.64
C PHE A 33 -13.93 16.43 -19.48
N GLU A 34 -13.12 15.57 -18.89
CA GLU A 34 -12.69 14.30 -19.47
C GLU A 34 -13.53 13.13 -18.92
N VAL A 35 -14.39 12.54 -19.77
CA VAL A 35 -15.29 11.46 -19.35
C VAL A 35 -14.56 10.20 -18.87
N SER A 36 -13.38 9.92 -19.43
CA SER A 36 -12.51 8.83 -18.98
C SER A 36 -12.02 9.05 -17.54
N VAL A 37 -11.57 10.26 -17.22
CA VAL A 37 -11.12 10.66 -15.88
C VAL A 37 -12.27 10.57 -14.89
N TYR A 38 -13.45 11.09 -15.25
CA TYR A 38 -14.64 11.02 -14.41
C TYR A 38 -15.00 9.56 -14.08
N LYS A 39 -15.06 8.68 -15.08
CA LYS A 39 -15.34 7.26 -14.88
C LYS A 39 -14.25 6.52 -14.08
N GLU A 40 -13.01 6.99 -14.12
CA GLU A 40 -11.93 6.39 -13.34
C GLU A 40 -12.03 6.78 -11.87
N ILE A 41 -12.34 8.04 -11.56
CA ILE A 41 -12.48 8.53 -10.19
C ILE A 41 -13.71 7.90 -9.50
N HIS A 42 -14.80 7.67 -10.25
CA HIS A 42 -16.06 7.10 -9.73
C HIS A 42 -16.24 5.65 -10.22
N LEU A 43 -15.75 4.69 -9.43
CA LEU A 43 -15.65 3.28 -9.82
C LEU A 43 -17.00 2.64 -10.20
N ASP A 44 -18.08 3.07 -9.57
CA ASP A 44 -19.45 2.67 -9.85
C ASP A 44 -19.89 3.05 -11.28
N LEU A 45 -19.27 4.07 -11.88
CA LEU A 45 -19.56 4.53 -13.24
C LEU A 45 -18.71 3.84 -14.32
N LYS A 46 -17.78 2.95 -13.95
CA LYS A 46 -16.81 2.34 -14.89
C LYS A 46 -17.47 1.67 -16.09
N ASN A 47 -18.62 1.03 -15.88
CA ASN A 47 -19.35 0.28 -16.91
C ASN A 47 -20.35 1.13 -17.72
N LEU A 48 -20.50 2.42 -17.39
CA LEU A 48 -21.36 3.32 -18.15
C LEU A 48 -20.73 3.66 -19.50
N THR A 49 -21.57 3.85 -20.51
CA THR A 49 -21.14 4.53 -21.75
C THR A 49 -20.76 5.97 -21.44
N ASP A 50 -19.95 6.59 -22.30
CA ASP A 50 -19.56 8.00 -22.12
C ASP A 50 -20.77 8.95 -22.07
N LEU A 51 -21.83 8.62 -22.83
CA LEU A 51 -23.07 9.39 -22.81
C LEU A 51 -23.77 9.28 -21.45
N GLN A 52 -23.85 8.06 -20.88
CA GLN A 52 -24.42 7.82 -19.55
C GLN A 52 -23.60 8.49 -18.45
N ALA A 53 -22.27 8.46 -18.53
CA ALA A 53 -21.40 9.10 -17.55
C ALA A 53 -21.51 10.64 -17.59
N LYS A 54 -21.55 11.24 -18.80
CA LYS A 54 -21.82 12.68 -18.96
C LYS A 54 -23.19 13.05 -18.42
N PHE A 55 -24.20 12.26 -18.74
CA PHE A 55 -25.55 12.45 -18.22
C PHE A 55 -25.60 12.38 -16.69
N HIS A 56 -24.91 11.40 -16.10
CA HIS A 56 -24.79 11.24 -14.65
C HIS A 56 -24.17 12.49 -14.00
N TYR A 57 -23.06 12.99 -14.55
CA TYR A 57 -22.43 14.20 -14.02
C TYR A 57 -23.36 15.42 -14.10
N ILE A 58 -24.03 15.63 -15.23
CA ILE A 58 -24.95 16.77 -15.40
C ILE A 58 -26.14 16.70 -14.42
N THR A 59 -26.64 15.49 -14.16
CA THR A 59 -27.86 15.28 -13.37
C THR A 59 -27.59 15.29 -11.87
N TYR A 60 -26.51 14.63 -11.46
CA TYR A 60 -26.16 14.41 -10.06
C TYR A 60 -24.83 15.07 -9.73
N GLY A 61 -23.78 14.80 -10.52
CA GLY A 61 -22.42 15.23 -10.21
C GLY A 61 -22.22 16.73 -9.97
N ILE A 62 -22.91 17.60 -10.70
CA ILE A 62 -22.87 19.06 -10.47
C ILE A 62 -23.48 19.43 -9.11
N ASN A 63 -24.65 18.88 -8.79
CA ASN A 63 -25.37 19.21 -7.55
C ASN A 63 -24.69 18.61 -6.31
N ASP A 64 -24.17 17.40 -6.46
CA ASP A 64 -23.48 16.66 -5.41
C ASP A 64 -22.00 17.07 -5.28
N ASN A 65 -21.56 18.03 -6.10
CA ASN A 65 -20.18 18.51 -6.17
C ASN A 65 -19.16 17.36 -6.34
N LEU A 66 -19.51 16.37 -7.17
CA LEU A 66 -18.65 15.22 -7.44
C LEU A 66 -17.41 15.68 -8.23
N PRO A 67 -16.19 15.27 -7.83
CA PRO A 67 -14.98 15.62 -8.56
C PRO A 67 -15.01 15.00 -9.96
N TYR A 68 -14.90 15.82 -11.00
CA TYR A 68 -14.75 15.36 -12.39
C TYR A 68 -13.32 15.37 -12.91
N LYS A 69 -12.43 16.00 -12.13
CA LYS A 69 -10.99 16.07 -12.35
C LYS A 69 -10.28 15.99 -11.01
N ILE A 70 -8.99 15.67 -11.03
CA ILE A 70 -8.12 15.81 -9.87
C ILE A 70 -7.25 17.05 -10.02
N ASP A 71 -7.17 17.85 -8.96
CA ASP A 71 -6.24 18.97 -8.89
C ASP A 71 -4.91 18.48 -8.30
N THR A 72 -4.03 18.00 -9.19
CA THR A 72 -2.73 17.45 -8.77
C THR A 72 -1.81 18.49 -8.12
N ASN A 73 -2.08 19.79 -8.27
CA ASN A 73 -1.30 20.84 -7.59
C ASN A 73 -1.50 20.83 -6.07
N LYS A 74 -2.54 20.14 -5.58
CA LYS A 74 -2.77 19.92 -4.15
C LYS A 74 -1.91 18.79 -3.57
N LEU A 75 -1.28 17.98 -4.42
CA LEU A 75 -0.37 16.93 -3.95
C LEU A 75 0.95 17.57 -3.49
N PRO A 76 1.52 17.10 -2.36
CA PRO A 76 2.89 17.40 -1.99
C PRO A 76 3.87 17.05 -3.13
N GLU A 77 4.94 17.84 -3.27
CA GLU A 77 5.97 17.61 -4.28
C GLU A 77 6.63 16.23 -4.13
N ASP A 78 6.77 15.75 -2.89
CA ASP A 78 7.30 14.44 -2.52
C ASP A 78 6.23 13.34 -2.42
N PHE A 79 5.04 13.53 -3.02
CA PHE A 79 3.96 12.55 -2.96
C PHE A 79 4.22 11.35 -3.87
N GLU A 80 4.56 10.21 -3.25
CA GLU A 80 4.68 8.92 -3.92
C GLU A 80 3.40 8.10 -3.78
N VAL A 81 2.63 7.96 -4.88
CA VAL A 81 1.33 7.26 -4.86
C VAL A 81 1.43 5.80 -4.43
N SER A 82 2.52 5.11 -4.78
CA SER A 82 2.78 3.73 -4.36
C SER A 82 2.96 3.64 -2.84
N VAL A 83 3.66 4.61 -2.23
CA VAL A 83 3.84 4.69 -0.78
C VAL A 83 2.51 4.93 -0.09
N TYR A 84 1.73 5.89 -0.57
CA TYR A 84 0.40 6.17 -0.03
C TYR A 84 -0.52 4.94 -0.07
N LYS A 85 -0.56 4.23 -1.20
CA LYS A 85 -1.35 3.00 -1.36
C LYS A 85 -0.93 1.92 -0.37
N GLU A 86 0.37 1.75 -0.13
CA GLU A 86 0.86 0.75 0.82
C GLU A 86 0.54 1.11 2.29
N ILE A 87 0.63 2.39 2.65
CA ILE A 87 0.28 2.89 3.99
C ILE A 87 -1.21 2.63 4.29
N HIS A 88 -2.09 2.99 3.35
CA HIS A 88 -3.55 2.95 3.54
C HIS A 88 -4.22 1.70 2.97
N LYS A 89 -3.44 0.71 2.53
CA LYS A 89 -3.93 -0.56 1.96
C LYS A 89 -4.88 -0.37 0.76
N LEU A 90 -4.59 0.62 -0.08
CA LEU A 90 -5.35 0.98 -1.29
C LEU A 90 -4.81 0.31 -2.56
N ASN A 91 -4.26 -0.90 -2.43
CA ASN A 91 -3.61 -1.61 -3.54
C ASN A 91 -4.60 -2.03 -4.65
N ASN A 92 -5.89 -2.02 -4.36
CA ASN A 92 -6.98 -2.25 -5.31
C ASN A 92 -7.35 -1.02 -6.14
N LEU A 93 -6.87 0.17 -5.78
CA LEU A 93 -7.16 1.42 -6.49
C LEU A 93 -6.14 1.67 -7.61
N THR A 94 -6.57 2.37 -8.67
CA THR A 94 -5.63 2.99 -9.61
C THR A 94 -4.88 4.13 -8.94
N ASP A 95 -3.78 4.58 -9.56
CA ASP A 95 -3.01 5.69 -9.02
C ASP A 95 -3.79 7.01 -9.06
N LEU A 96 -4.66 7.20 -10.07
CA LEU A 96 -5.56 8.34 -10.15
C LEU A 96 -6.56 8.33 -8.99
N GLN A 97 -7.16 7.16 -8.71
CA GLN A 97 -8.09 6.98 -7.61
C GLN A 97 -7.41 7.22 -6.25
N ALA A 98 -6.20 6.70 -6.05
CA ALA A 98 -5.46 6.92 -4.81
C ALA A 98 -5.07 8.40 -4.61
N LYS A 99 -4.67 9.09 -5.69
CA LYS A 99 -4.44 10.55 -5.67
C LYS A 99 -5.71 11.32 -5.36
N SER A 100 -6.83 10.98 -6.01
CA SER A 100 -8.14 11.57 -5.76
C SER A 100 -8.56 11.39 -4.30
N HIS A 101 -8.38 10.19 -3.75
CA HIS A 101 -8.65 9.89 -2.34
C HIS A 101 -7.82 10.77 -1.40
N TYR A 102 -6.51 10.92 -1.65
CA TYR A 102 -5.67 11.78 -0.84
C TYR A 102 -6.07 13.26 -0.93
N ILE A 103 -6.38 13.77 -2.13
CA ILE A 103 -6.80 15.16 -2.33
C ILE A 103 -8.14 15.45 -1.65
N THR A 104 -9.08 14.51 -1.73
CA THR A 104 -10.45 14.67 -1.24
C THR A 104 -10.54 14.52 0.28
N TYR A 105 -9.89 13.50 0.82
CA TYR A 105 -9.96 13.14 2.24
C TYR A 105 -8.62 13.31 2.94
N GLY A 106 -7.54 12.80 2.32
CA GLY A 106 -6.22 12.71 2.94
C GLY A 106 -5.63 14.03 3.43
N ILE A 107 -5.81 15.12 2.70
CA ILE A 107 -5.34 16.46 3.11
C ILE A 107 -6.08 16.94 4.36
N ASN A 108 -7.41 16.84 4.36
CA ASN A 108 -8.25 17.33 5.46
C ASN A 108 -8.10 16.47 6.72
N ASP A 109 -7.98 15.15 6.53
CA ASP A 109 -7.85 14.17 7.60
C ASP A 109 -6.40 14.00 8.08
N ASN A 110 -5.45 14.77 7.51
CA ASN A 110 -4.01 14.67 7.78
C ASN A 110 -3.47 13.24 7.65
N LEU A 111 -3.93 12.51 6.63
CA LEU A 111 -3.46 11.16 6.36
C LEU A 111 -1.99 11.16 5.95
N LEU A 112 -1.20 10.25 6.51
CA LEU A 112 0.21 10.09 6.15
C LEU A 112 0.33 9.66 4.69
N TYR A 113 1.16 10.36 3.91
CA TYR A 113 1.46 10.00 2.52
C TYR A 113 2.88 9.53 2.27
N LYS A 114 3.72 9.65 3.29
CA LYS A 114 5.11 9.19 3.29
C LYS A 114 5.43 8.48 4.58
N ILE A 115 6.47 7.67 4.54
CA ILE A 115 7.02 7.02 5.73
C ILE A 115 7.83 8.04 6.54
N ASP A 116 7.76 7.94 7.87
CA ASP A 116 8.62 8.73 8.75
C ASP A 116 9.99 8.06 8.88
N THR A 117 10.91 8.44 8.00
CA THR A 117 12.27 7.88 7.98
C THR A 117 13.07 8.24 9.22
N ASN A 118 12.69 9.27 9.99
CA ASN A 118 13.39 9.63 11.23
C ASN A 118 13.20 8.57 12.33
N LYS A 119 12.21 7.69 12.19
CA LYS A 119 12.01 6.53 13.07
C LYS A 119 12.91 5.35 12.72
N LEU A 120 13.56 5.37 11.56
CA LEU A 120 14.56 4.38 11.20
C LEU A 120 15.90 4.78 11.83
N PRO A 121 16.62 3.84 12.49
CA PRO A 121 18.01 4.03 12.86
C PRO A 121 18.86 4.43 11.65
N GLU A 122 19.89 5.25 11.88
CA GLU A 122 20.80 5.70 10.82
C GLU A 122 21.50 4.52 10.11
N ASP A 123 21.76 3.45 10.86
CA ASP A 123 22.36 2.20 10.39
C ASP A 123 21.32 1.12 10.03
N PHE A 124 20.08 1.51 9.72
CA PHE A 124 19.03 0.57 9.36
C PHE A 124 19.20 0.03 7.93
N GLU A 125 19.57 -1.24 7.82
CA GLU A 125 19.64 -1.95 6.55
C GLU A 125 18.42 -2.87 6.36
N VAL A 126 17.56 -2.52 5.40
CA VAL A 126 16.30 -3.24 5.15
C VAL A 126 16.50 -4.70 4.73
N SER A 127 17.58 -4.99 3.99
CA SER A 127 17.98 -6.33 3.59
C SER A 127 18.30 -7.19 4.82
N VAL A 128 19.09 -6.66 5.75
CA VAL A 128 19.44 -7.32 7.01
C VAL A 128 18.18 -7.56 7.85
N TYR A 129 17.30 -6.56 7.96
CA TYR A 129 16.03 -6.69 8.69
C TYR A 129 15.15 -7.81 8.13
N LYS A 130 15.05 -7.93 6.80
CA LYS A 130 14.29 -9.02 6.16
C LYS A 130 14.96 -10.38 6.32
N GLU A 131 16.30 -10.43 6.36
CA GLU A 131 17.05 -11.67 6.52
C GLU A 131 16.87 -12.27 7.92
N ILE A 132 16.90 -11.43 8.96
CA ILE A 132 16.77 -11.88 10.35
C ILE A 132 15.32 -12.22 10.73
N HIS A 133 14.32 -11.70 10.02
CA HIS A 133 12.88 -11.92 10.28
C HIS A 133 12.21 -12.67 9.11
N LEU A 134 12.09 -14.00 9.24
CA LEU A 134 11.60 -14.87 8.16
C LEU A 134 10.16 -14.54 7.71
N ASP A 135 9.35 -14.04 8.63
CA ASP A 135 7.98 -13.56 8.38
C ASP A 135 7.94 -12.39 7.39
N LEU A 136 9.05 -11.66 7.23
CA LEU A 136 9.19 -10.52 6.34
C LEU A 136 9.87 -10.88 5.01
N LYS A 137 10.20 -12.14 4.76
CA LYS A 137 10.96 -12.57 3.58
C LYS A 137 10.34 -12.10 2.26
N ASN A 138 9.01 -12.11 2.18
CA ASN A 138 8.25 -11.73 0.98
C ASN A 138 7.86 -10.24 0.95
N PHE A 139 8.26 -9.46 1.96
CA PHE A 139 7.92 -8.04 2.00
C PHE A 139 8.78 -7.28 0.99
N THR A 140 8.21 -6.25 0.38
CA THR A 140 9.01 -5.21 -0.28
C THR A 140 9.83 -4.43 0.75
N ASP A 141 10.84 -3.69 0.31
CA ASP A 141 11.64 -2.90 1.23
C ASP A 141 10.82 -1.81 1.92
N LEU A 142 9.85 -1.23 1.21
CA LEU A 142 8.89 -0.30 1.80
C LEU A 142 8.04 -0.97 2.88
N GLN A 143 7.50 -2.16 2.61
CA GLN A 143 6.71 -2.93 3.58
C GLN A 143 7.53 -3.29 4.81
N ALA A 144 8.80 -3.68 4.63
CA ALA A 144 9.70 -4.01 5.74
C ALA A 144 10.04 -2.77 6.59
N LYS A 145 10.30 -1.61 5.97
CA LYS A 145 10.48 -0.33 6.69
C LYS A 145 9.22 0.07 7.46
N LEU A 146 8.05 0.01 6.82
CA LEU A 146 6.76 0.26 7.46
C LEU A 146 6.51 -0.69 8.64
N HIS A 147 6.81 -1.98 8.46
CA HIS A 147 6.68 -2.97 9.52
C HIS A 147 7.58 -2.64 10.71
N TYR A 148 8.84 -2.27 10.47
CA TYR A 148 9.74 -1.86 11.54
C TYR A 148 9.21 -0.62 12.29
N ILE A 149 8.80 0.42 11.56
CA ILE A 149 8.29 1.67 12.13
C ILE A 149 7.02 1.44 12.96
N ASN A 150 6.08 0.62 12.47
CA ASN A 150 4.78 0.42 13.10
C ASN A 150 4.82 -0.61 14.24
N TYR A 151 5.62 -1.67 14.10
CA TYR A 151 5.64 -2.82 15.00
C TYR A 151 7.03 -3.12 15.55
N GLY A 152 8.05 -3.17 14.68
CA GLY A 152 9.40 -3.62 15.04
C GLY A 152 10.03 -2.85 16.20
N ILE A 153 9.85 -1.52 16.25
CA ILE A 153 10.33 -0.68 17.35
C ILE A 153 9.69 -1.09 18.68
N ASN A 154 8.35 -1.18 18.72
CA ASN A 154 7.59 -1.50 19.94
C ASN A 154 7.82 -2.95 20.39
N GLU A 155 7.99 -3.86 19.43
CA GLU A 155 8.30 -5.28 19.69
C GLU A 155 9.77 -5.51 20.06
N ASN A 156 10.61 -4.46 20.07
CA ASN A 156 12.05 -4.56 20.27
C ASN A 156 12.68 -5.61 19.32
N ARG A 157 12.22 -5.62 18.06
CA ARG A 157 12.78 -6.49 17.02
C ARG A 157 14.18 -5.99 16.67
N PRO A 158 15.20 -6.87 16.66
CA PRO A 158 16.52 -6.49 16.17
C PRO A 158 16.39 -6.07 14.71
N TYR A 159 17.11 -5.02 14.33
CA TYR A 159 17.21 -4.55 12.95
C TYR A 159 18.61 -4.73 12.35
N LYS A 160 19.59 -5.06 13.19
CA LYS A 160 20.97 -5.32 12.83
C LYS A 160 21.54 -6.48 13.64
N ILE A 161 22.63 -7.06 13.14
CA ILE A 161 23.41 -8.09 13.85
C ILE A 161 24.57 -7.38 14.55
N ASP A 162 24.48 -7.26 15.87
CA ASP A 162 25.53 -6.66 16.67
C ASP A 162 26.60 -7.71 17.01
N THR A 163 27.57 -7.87 16.11
CA THR A 163 28.64 -8.87 16.22
C THR A 163 29.54 -8.63 17.44
N THR A 164 29.57 -7.42 18.01
CA THR A 164 30.31 -7.13 19.25
C THR A 164 29.76 -7.89 20.46
N LYS A 165 28.53 -8.42 20.36
CA LYS A 165 27.89 -9.25 21.38
C LYS A 165 28.17 -10.75 21.21
N LEU A 166 28.88 -11.15 20.16
CA LEU A 166 29.34 -12.52 19.95
C LEU A 166 30.71 -12.72 20.62
N PRO A 167 30.96 -13.89 21.23
CA PRO A 167 32.31 -14.30 21.62
C PRO A 167 33.27 -14.28 20.42
N GLU A 168 34.52 -13.94 20.68
CA GLU A 168 35.57 -13.94 19.64
C GLU A 168 35.74 -15.31 18.98
N ASP A 169 35.52 -16.39 19.74
CA ASP A 169 35.57 -17.78 19.29
C ASP A 169 34.23 -18.32 18.76
N PHE A 170 33.24 -17.46 18.52
CA PHE A 170 31.90 -17.89 18.10
C PHE A 170 31.89 -18.48 16.69
N ASN A 171 31.49 -19.74 16.56
CA ASN A 171 31.30 -20.41 15.28
C ASN A 171 29.82 -20.78 15.10
N VAL A 172 29.17 -20.20 14.08
CA VAL A 172 27.73 -20.38 13.84
C VAL A 172 27.36 -21.82 13.48
N SER A 173 28.21 -22.53 12.74
CA SER A 173 28.01 -23.93 12.39
C SER A 173 28.04 -24.82 13.63
N VAL A 174 29.03 -24.61 14.52
CA VAL A 174 29.13 -25.31 15.81
C VAL A 174 27.91 -24.99 16.69
N TYR A 175 27.49 -23.72 16.75
CA TYR A 175 26.33 -23.32 17.52
C TYR A 175 25.04 -24.00 17.05
N LYS A 176 24.80 -24.07 15.73
CA LYS A 176 23.64 -24.76 15.14
C LYS A 176 23.69 -26.27 15.34
N GLU A 177 24.88 -26.86 15.35
CA GLU A 177 25.06 -28.29 15.61
C GLU A 177 24.76 -28.67 17.06
N LEU A 178 25.25 -27.87 18.02
CA LEU A 178 24.98 -28.04 19.45
C LEU A 178 23.52 -27.74 19.80
N ASN A 179 22.85 -26.86 19.05
CA ASN A 179 21.46 -26.47 19.24
C ASN A 179 20.60 -26.94 18.06
N LYS A 180 20.41 -28.26 17.93
CA LYS A 180 19.79 -28.90 16.75
C LYS A 180 18.47 -28.28 16.25
N TYR A 181 17.66 -27.69 17.12
CA TYR A 181 16.43 -27.00 16.73
C TYR A 181 16.70 -25.76 15.86
N LEU A 182 17.91 -25.18 15.90
CA LEU A 182 18.35 -24.06 15.06
C LEU A 182 18.87 -24.49 13.68
N LYS A 183 18.86 -25.79 13.33
CA LYS A 183 19.38 -26.25 12.03
C LYS A 183 18.74 -25.58 10.82
N HIS A 184 17.46 -25.20 10.94
CA HIS A 184 16.70 -24.54 9.89
C HIS A 184 16.92 -23.02 9.84
N PHE A 185 17.61 -22.44 10.83
CA PHE A 185 17.91 -21.01 10.86
C PHE A 185 19.00 -20.69 9.82
N SER A 186 18.91 -19.52 9.19
CA SER A 186 20.07 -18.91 8.53
C SER A 186 21.15 -18.56 9.55
N ASP A 187 22.35 -18.27 9.09
CA ASP A 187 23.45 -17.92 10.00
C ASP A 187 23.16 -16.60 10.73
N SER A 188 22.58 -15.62 10.02
CA SER A 188 22.08 -14.37 10.60
C SER A 188 21.03 -14.58 11.69
N GLN A 189 20.08 -15.49 11.48
CA GLN A 189 19.10 -15.87 12.49
C GLN A 189 19.75 -16.54 13.70
N ALA A 190 20.75 -17.39 13.46
CA ALA A 190 21.50 -18.05 14.54
C ALA A 190 22.33 -17.04 15.35
N PHE A 191 22.94 -16.02 14.71
CA PHE A 191 23.61 -14.91 15.41
C PHE A 191 22.63 -14.15 16.30
N ILE A 192 21.49 -13.73 15.76
CA ILE A 192 20.46 -13.01 16.55
C ILE A 192 19.94 -13.87 17.70
N HIS A 193 19.70 -15.15 17.46
CA HIS A 193 19.27 -16.08 18.50
C HIS A 193 20.32 -16.17 19.62
N TYR A 194 21.62 -16.26 19.26
CA TYR A 194 22.68 -16.26 20.27
C TYR A 194 22.68 -14.96 21.09
N ILE A 195 22.65 -13.82 20.42
CA ILE A 195 22.71 -12.48 21.04
C ILE A 195 21.56 -12.29 22.05
N ARG A 196 20.35 -12.77 21.73
CA ARG A 196 19.15 -12.58 22.56
C ARG A 196 18.94 -13.67 23.60
N HIS A 197 19.27 -14.92 23.29
CA HIS A 197 18.85 -16.08 24.08
C HIS A 197 19.96 -17.12 24.31
N GLY A 198 21.08 -17.02 23.60
CA GLY A 198 22.10 -18.06 23.56
C GLY A 198 23.28 -17.91 24.50
N LYS A 199 23.39 -16.81 25.26
CA LYS A 199 24.50 -16.62 26.22
C LYS A 199 24.64 -17.74 27.25
N ASN A 200 23.53 -18.41 27.59
CA ASN A 200 23.50 -19.56 28.50
C ASN A 200 23.41 -20.91 27.78
N LYS A 201 23.51 -20.93 26.44
CA LYS A 201 23.42 -22.15 25.63
C LYS A 201 24.82 -22.57 25.18
N PRO A 202 25.06 -23.89 24.99
CA PRO A 202 26.34 -24.36 24.48
C PRO A 202 26.58 -23.79 23.07
N TYR A 203 27.72 -23.13 22.88
CA TYR A 203 28.10 -22.52 21.61
C TYR A 203 29.51 -22.90 21.15
N LYS A 204 30.26 -23.61 22.00
CA LYS A 204 31.56 -24.19 21.71
C LYS A 204 31.71 -25.53 22.40
N ILE A 205 32.58 -26.37 21.89
CA ILE A 205 32.95 -27.65 22.52
C ILE A 205 34.06 -27.34 23.53
N ASN A 206 33.78 -27.51 24.82
CA ASN A 206 34.82 -27.40 25.84
C ASN A 206 35.70 -28.65 25.78
N THR A 207 36.95 -28.49 25.36
CA THR A 207 37.95 -29.57 25.30
C THR A 207 38.56 -29.93 26.66
N ASN A 208 38.06 -29.37 27.78
CA ASN A 208 38.63 -29.56 29.11
C ASN A 208 38.31 -30.91 29.79
N ASN A 209 37.80 -31.91 29.08
CA ASN A 209 37.60 -33.27 29.60
C ASN A 209 38.61 -34.26 29.00
N GLN A 210 39.90 -33.93 29.09
CA GLN A 210 40.98 -34.91 28.97
C GLN A 210 41.86 -34.83 30.21
N ILE A 211 41.45 -35.51 31.30
CA ILE A 211 42.32 -36.20 32.26
C ILE A 211 41.56 -37.43 32.75
#